data_AF-A0A8K0EUI8-F1
#
_entry.id   AF-A0A8K0EUI8-F1
#
_cell.length_a   1.000
_cell.length_b   1.000
_cell.length_c   1.000
_cell.angle_alpha   90.00
_cell.angle_beta   90.00
_cell.angle_gamma   90.00
#
_symmetry.space_group_name_H-M   'P 1'
#
loop_
_entity.id
_entity.type
_entity.pdbx_description
1 polymer ?
#
loop_
_entity_poly.entity_id
_entity_poly.type
_entity_poly.pdbx_seq_one_letter_code
_entity_poly.pdbx_strand_id
1 'polypeptide(L)'
;MAFLTLLMVLVLLSCTTSGSATDGPVVQTKDGPVRGMNVKEGQVFFGIPFAAPPTGDLRWRPPQPPKPWGPAIYNATKRSPVCIQYRCSPTDPDYSGQCPPPAERERKEDCLYLNVFVPSTASPVSRKPVIFFIHGGNFDECSAMGLLYDSRFFANKTDSVVVAANYRIGALGFLRAGTGKDAARGNYGLLDQVTALQWVQDNIAAFGGDENQVTLFGQSAGGYSVLFHLVNDESDKLFHKAIASSAPTGLYFRSQLESIIFGNDFAKILNCSAGDMKCMRAADVSKVRHAQGAVHNTVVNPLHITEVFEPWGPIVDGDMITSQMVQSFSSGKFQKKPLIIGSNTEEAVLFIYQAVSSPMSTNRYQQLVLAVFKTSAFSVLTKYPPTNKGDERPTLTTMATQFIFTCPTRNLLKSALRHGHSNTWLYIFAHSISDDKVWGGYPYCKGRVCHSADLPFEFQPLPLFPDYSFTPEEQVLADSMAYYYGNFAHTGNPNTPGTRHTSLSANQVLNWPSFGSTKDYTNMVYNVPKNSVVQGYLQDKCDFWDEENVYP
;
A
#
# COMPACT_ATOMS: atom_id res chain seq x y z
N MET A 1 -23.71 -3.17 86.42
CA MET A 1 -25.04 -3.44 85.79
C MET A 1 -24.90 -2.96 84.35
N ALA A 2 -24.75 -3.79 83.28
CA ALA A 2 -25.45 -5.04 82.91
C ALA A 2 -26.97 -4.78 82.83
N PHE A 3 -27.76 -4.98 81.76
CA PHE A 3 -27.78 -5.83 80.53
C PHE A 3 -28.46 -5.05 79.34
N LEU A 4 -28.54 -5.43 78.04
CA LEU A 4 -27.78 -6.31 77.10
C LEU A 4 -28.40 -6.24 75.66
N THR A 5 -27.62 -6.49 74.58
CA THR A 5 -27.99 -7.09 73.24
C THR A 5 -28.72 -6.34 72.08
N LEU A 6 -28.42 -6.84 70.86
CA LEU A 6 -29.05 -6.72 69.51
C LEU A 6 -28.79 -5.44 68.67
N LEU A 7 -28.47 -5.48 67.36
CA LEU A 7 -28.19 -6.58 66.41
C LEU A 7 -27.17 -6.11 65.33
N MET A 8 -26.41 -7.03 64.72
CA MET A 8 -25.51 -6.76 63.58
C MET A 8 -26.22 -6.40 62.27
N VAL A 9 -25.64 -5.48 61.49
CA VAL A 9 -25.47 -5.62 60.04
C VAL A 9 -24.06 -5.17 59.66
N LEU A 10 -23.12 -6.10 59.50
CA LEU A 10 -21.85 -5.81 58.83
C LEU A 10 -22.06 -5.95 57.32
N VAL A 11 -21.99 -4.85 56.58
CA VAL A 11 -21.89 -4.91 55.12
C VAL A 11 -20.49 -5.40 54.77
N LEU A 12 -20.38 -6.65 54.33
CA LEU A 12 -19.15 -7.17 53.76
C LEU A 12 -18.80 -6.38 52.50
N LEU A 13 -17.74 -5.57 52.56
CA LEU A 13 -17.09 -5.06 51.36
C LEU A 13 -16.58 -6.27 50.56
N SER A 14 -17.35 -6.66 49.55
CA SER A 14 -16.84 -7.53 48.50
C SER A 14 -15.74 -6.76 47.81
N CYS A 15 -14.49 -7.17 48.02
CA CYS A 15 -13.36 -6.69 47.21
C CYS A 15 -13.68 -6.99 45.76
N THR A 16 -14.05 -5.96 45.00
CA THR A 16 -14.06 -6.02 43.54
C THR A 16 -12.61 -6.21 43.12
N THR A 17 -12.26 -7.47 42.86
CA THR A 17 -10.95 -7.89 42.40
C THR A 17 -10.56 -7.02 41.20
N SER A 18 -9.58 -6.16 41.40
CA SER A 18 -8.99 -5.37 40.32
C SER A 18 -8.53 -6.35 39.25
N GLY A 19 -9.10 -6.24 38.04
CA GLY A 19 -8.80 -7.16 36.95
C GLY A 19 -7.31 -7.16 36.64
N SER A 20 -6.63 -8.24 37.04
CA SER A 20 -5.19 -8.40 36.81
C SER A 20 -4.87 -8.39 35.33
N ALA A 21 -3.74 -7.77 34.96
CA ALA A 21 -3.23 -7.83 33.59
C ALA A 21 -2.65 -9.23 33.30
N THR A 22 -3.50 -10.11 32.78
CA THR A 22 -3.22 -11.49 32.32
C THR A 22 -4.10 -11.79 31.11
N ASP A 23 -3.69 -12.50 30.07
CA ASP A 23 -2.35 -12.96 29.68
C ASP A 23 -2.39 -13.16 28.15
N GLY A 24 -1.88 -12.20 27.39
CA GLY A 24 -1.92 -12.25 25.91
C GLY A 24 -0.97 -13.30 25.35
N PRO A 25 -1.23 -13.85 24.14
CA PRO A 25 -0.39 -14.90 23.55
C PRO A 25 1.06 -14.42 23.45
N VAL A 26 2.00 -15.26 23.91
CA VAL A 26 3.44 -14.99 23.81
C VAL A 26 4.03 -15.89 22.75
N VAL A 27 4.63 -15.29 21.73
CA VAL A 27 5.30 -15.99 20.63
C VAL A 27 6.79 -15.72 20.73
N GLN A 28 7.62 -16.77 20.63
CA GLN A 28 9.07 -16.65 20.65
C GLN A 28 9.57 -16.29 19.25
N THR A 29 10.21 -15.12 19.10
CA THR A 29 10.93 -14.73 17.87
C THR A 29 12.44 -14.89 18.08
N LYS A 30 13.21 -14.68 17.01
CA LYS A 30 14.68 -14.64 17.01
C LYS A 30 15.25 -13.58 17.97
N ASP A 31 14.59 -12.43 18.07
CA ASP A 31 15.03 -11.26 18.86
C ASP A 31 14.50 -11.26 20.30
N GLY A 32 13.47 -12.06 20.59
CA GLY A 32 12.95 -12.32 21.94
C GLY A 32 11.47 -12.70 21.96
N PRO A 33 10.91 -13.04 23.12
CA PRO A 33 9.47 -13.28 23.24
C PRO A 33 8.66 -12.01 23.00
N VAL A 34 7.51 -12.13 22.33
CA VAL A 34 6.59 -11.04 21.99
C VAL A 34 5.18 -11.38 22.48
N ARG A 35 4.57 -10.47 23.25
CA ARG A 35 3.19 -10.60 23.76
C ARG A 35 2.22 -9.81 22.89
N GLY A 36 1.24 -10.49 22.30
CA GLY A 36 0.11 -9.90 21.57
C GLY A 36 -1.17 -9.83 22.39
N MET A 37 -2.31 -9.74 21.70
CA MET A 37 -3.66 -9.76 22.26
C MET A 37 -4.52 -10.81 21.58
N ASN A 38 -5.42 -11.45 22.35
CA ASN A 38 -6.51 -12.24 21.79
C ASN A 38 -7.67 -11.31 21.40
N VAL A 39 -8.26 -11.54 20.23
CA VAL A 39 -9.45 -10.84 19.71
C VAL A 39 -10.44 -11.88 19.16
N LYS A 40 -11.67 -11.48 18.84
CA LYS A 40 -12.69 -12.40 18.30
C LYS A 40 -12.24 -13.08 16.99
N GLU A 41 -11.47 -12.36 16.18
CA GLU A 41 -10.98 -12.80 14.88
C GLU A 41 -9.71 -13.68 14.96
N GLY A 42 -9.06 -13.78 16.13
CA GLY A 42 -7.82 -14.53 16.32
C GLY A 42 -6.85 -13.85 17.29
N GLN A 43 -5.58 -13.69 16.89
CA GLN A 43 -4.54 -13.02 17.68
C GLN A 43 -3.95 -11.83 16.91
N VAL A 44 -3.60 -10.77 17.61
CA VAL A 44 -2.99 -9.57 17.02
C VAL A 44 -1.76 -9.15 17.80
N PHE A 45 -0.67 -8.89 17.09
CA PHE A 45 0.59 -8.40 17.61
C PHE A 45 0.89 -7.09 16.89
N PHE A 46 0.82 -5.96 17.60
CA PHE A 46 1.06 -4.64 17.04
C PHE A 46 2.47 -4.14 17.32
N GLY A 47 3.09 -3.47 16.34
CA GLY A 47 4.30 -2.69 16.55
C GLY A 47 5.52 -3.52 16.98
N ILE A 48 5.75 -4.70 16.38
CA ILE A 48 6.98 -5.49 16.58
C ILE A 48 8.12 -4.82 15.80
N PRO A 49 9.26 -4.48 16.42
CA PRO A 49 10.40 -3.89 15.70
C PRO A 49 11.08 -4.95 14.83
N PHE A 50 11.23 -4.66 13.54
CA PHE A 50 11.94 -5.52 12.59
C PHE A 50 13.32 -4.97 12.20
N ALA A 51 13.62 -3.73 12.57
CA ALA A 51 14.91 -3.06 12.36
C ALA A 51 15.21 -2.09 13.52
N ALA A 52 16.48 -1.68 13.64
CA ALA A 52 16.88 -0.62 14.55
C ALA A 52 16.28 0.74 14.11
N PRO A 53 16.01 1.67 15.06
CA PRO A 53 15.53 3.00 14.75
C PRO A 53 16.46 3.72 13.75
N PRO A 54 15.99 4.12 12.55
CA PRO A 54 16.83 4.70 11.50
C PRO A 54 17.09 6.20 11.73
N THR A 55 17.50 6.56 12.95
CA THR A 55 17.65 7.93 13.44
C THR A 55 19.12 8.34 13.56
N GLY A 56 19.39 9.65 13.67
CA GLY A 56 20.76 10.16 13.85
C GLY A 56 21.71 9.71 12.73
N ASP A 57 22.79 9.00 13.07
CA ASP A 57 23.76 8.48 12.09
C ASP A 57 23.19 7.38 11.17
N LEU A 58 22.10 6.72 11.58
CA LEU A 58 21.36 5.76 10.75
C LEU A 58 20.34 6.44 9.82
N ARG A 59 20.11 7.76 9.94
CA ARG A 59 19.29 8.51 8.99
C ARG A 59 19.92 8.42 7.60
N TRP A 60 19.12 8.04 6.60
CA TRP A 60 19.58 7.76 5.24
C TRP A 60 20.76 6.77 5.17
N ARG A 61 20.61 5.65 5.90
CA ARG A 61 21.41 4.42 5.77
C ARG A 61 20.47 3.22 5.53
N PRO A 62 20.96 2.10 4.96
CA PRO A 62 20.21 0.84 4.95
C PRO A 62 19.76 0.45 6.37
N PRO A 63 18.58 -0.16 6.53
CA PRO A 63 18.11 -0.63 7.84
C PRO A 63 19.13 -1.58 8.47
N GLN A 64 19.22 -1.55 9.80
CA GLN A 64 20.10 -2.43 10.58
C GLN A 64 19.23 -3.36 11.44
N PRO A 65 19.70 -4.56 11.82
CA PRO A 65 18.96 -5.44 12.72
C PRO A 65 18.55 -4.72 14.03
N PRO A 66 17.37 -5.01 14.59
CA PRO A 66 16.97 -4.44 15.87
C PRO A 66 17.92 -4.95 16.97
N LYS A 67 18.00 -4.24 18.09
CA LYS A 67 18.67 -4.79 19.28
C LYS A 67 17.75 -5.88 19.87
N PRO A 68 18.22 -7.13 20.05
CA PRO A 68 17.43 -8.17 20.70
C PRO A 68 16.98 -7.73 22.09
N TRP A 69 15.72 -8.00 22.41
CA TRP A 69 15.09 -7.67 23.70
C TRP A 69 15.01 -8.89 24.63
N GLY A 70 15.19 -10.11 24.10
CA GLY A 70 15.30 -11.31 24.91
C GLY A 70 16.38 -11.19 26.00
N PRO A 71 16.13 -11.66 27.24
CA PRO A 71 15.01 -12.52 27.66
C PRO A 71 13.74 -11.75 28.08
N ALA A 72 13.70 -10.42 27.99
CA ALA A 72 12.48 -9.67 28.32
C ALA A 72 11.37 -9.94 27.28
N ILE A 73 10.11 -9.74 27.66
CA ILE A 73 8.96 -9.87 26.74
C ILE A 73 8.64 -8.51 26.14
N TYR A 74 8.68 -8.39 24.81
CA TYR A 74 8.23 -7.18 24.12
C TYR A 74 6.70 -7.12 24.09
N ASN A 75 6.12 -5.98 24.48
CA ASN A 75 4.67 -5.82 24.61
C ASN A 75 4.04 -5.26 23.31
N ALA A 76 3.73 -6.15 22.38
CA ALA A 76 3.11 -5.86 21.09
C ALA A 76 1.57 -5.72 21.19
N THR A 77 1.08 -4.97 22.18
CA THR A 77 -0.37 -4.76 22.40
C THR A 77 -0.86 -3.37 22.00
N LYS A 78 0.02 -2.52 21.47
CA LYS A 78 -0.26 -1.15 21.03
C LYS A 78 0.39 -0.89 19.68
N ARG A 79 -0.24 -0.08 18.83
CA ARG A 79 0.36 0.34 17.55
C ARG A 79 1.61 1.17 17.80
N SER A 80 2.59 1.01 16.94
CA SER A 80 3.82 1.81 16.97
C SER A 80 3.55 3.22 16.45
N PRO A 81 4.50 4.16 16.64
CA PRO A 81 4.56 5.38 15.85
C PRO A 81 4.51 5.10 14.34
N VAL A 82 3.97 6.05 13.58
CA VAL A 82 4.05 6.06 12.12
C VAL A 82 5.31 6.76 11.66
N CYS A 83 5.79 6.43 10.46
CA CYS A 83 6.92 7.14 9.87
C CYS A 83 6.58 8.61 9.62
N ILE A 84 7.61 9.47 9.74
CA ILE A 84 7.52 10.90 9.44
C ILE A 84 6.96 11.11 8.04
N GLN A 85 5.84 11.82 7.97
CA GLN A 85 5.10 12.11 6.75
C GLN A 85 4.47 13.50 6.82
N TYR A 86 4.28 14.13 5.66
CA TYR A 86 3.83 15.51 5.58
C TYR A 86 2.36 15.65 6.01
N ARG A 87 1.45 14.81 5.47
CA ARG A 87 -0.02 14.89 5.58
C ARG A 87 -0.63 13.93 6.62
N CYS A 88 -0.49 14.20 7.91
CA CYS A 88 -0.97 13.29 8.97
C CYS A 88 -1.32 13.98 10.30
N SER A 89 -1.67 15.27 10.25
CA SER A 89 -2.23 16.08 11.33
C SER A 89 -3.61 16.58 10.93
N PRO A 90 -4.57 16.79 11.86
CA PRO A 90 -5.82 17.52 11.57
C PRO A 90 -5.60 18.95 11.09
N THR A 91 -4.43 19.51 11.38
CA THR A 91 -4.02 20.85 10.96
C THR A 91 -3.37 20.86 9.58
N ASP A 92 -3.07 19.69 9.00
CA ASP A 92 -2.54 19.61 7.64
C ASP A 92 -3.76 19.74 6.68
N PRO A 93 -3.75 20.69 5.73
CA PRO A 93 -4.94 21.08 4.96
C PRO A 93 -5.50 19.96 4.06
N ASP A 94 -4.69 18.93 3.78
CA ASP A 94 -5.04 17.82 2.88
C ASP A 94 -5.32 16.49 3.63
N TYR A 95 -5.56 16.53 4.95
CA TYR A 95 -5.66 15.31 5.80
C TYR A 95 -6.67 14.26 5.27
N SER A 96 -6.15 13.10 4.89
CA SER A 96 -6.91 12.03 4.20
C SER A 96 -7.76 11.12 5.09
N GLY A 97 -7.62 11.22 6.42
CA GLY A 97 -8.26 10.29 7.35
C GLY A 97 -7.61 8.90 7.45
N GLN A 98 -6.66 8.56 6.57
CA GLN A 98 -6.04 7.23 6.50
C GLN A 98 -4.93 7.01 7.55
N CYS A 99 -4.55 8.05 8.28
CA CYS A 99 -3.65 7.95 9.44
C CYS A 99 -4.31 7.34 10.69
N PRO A 100 -3.53 6.83 11.66
CA PRO A 100 -4.07 6.39 12.94
C PRO A 100 -4.89 7.49 13.65
N PRO A 101 -5.84 7.09 14.53
CA PRO A 101 -6.72 8.01 15.24
C PRO A 101 -5.95 9.08 16.03
N PRO A 102 -6.57 10.23 16.35
CA PRO A 102 -5.95 11.32 17.11
C PRO A 102 -5.13 10.94 18.34
N ALA A 103 -5.55 9.91 19.08
CA ALA A 103 -4.89 9.42 20.29
C ALA A 103 -3.60 8.62 20.04
N GLU A 104 -3.33 8.20 18.80
CA GLU A 104 -2.20 7.34 18.41
C GLU A 104 -1.20 8.08 17.48
N ARG A 105 -1.31 9.41 17.33
CA ARG A 105 -0.55 10.21 16.33
C ARG A 105 0.90 10.55 16.68
N GLU A 106 1.68 9.58 17.12
CA GLU A 106 3.14 9.77 17.16
C GLU A 106 3.75 9.56 15.76
N ARG A 107 4.29 10.63 15.18
CA ARG A 107 5.14 10.59 13.98
C ARG A 107 6.61 10.58 14.43
N LYS A 108 7.36 9.52 14.12
CA LYS A 108 8.79 9.39 14.50
C LYS A 108 9.61 8.82 13.35
N GLU A 109 10.92 9.09 13.38
CA GLU A 109 11.88 8.36 12.52
C GLU A 109 12.04 6.91 13.00
N ASP A 110 11.95 6.71 14.32
CA ASP A 110 11.76 5.40 14.94
C ASP A 110 10.35 4.87 14.60
N CYS A 111 10.23 4.21 13.45
CA CYS A 111 8.96 3.74 12.89
C CYS A 111 9.03 2.37 12.20
N LEU A 112 10.18 1.69 12.20
CA LEU A 112 10.40 0.41 11.51
C LEU A 112 9.84 -0.78 12.32
N TYR A 113 8.51 -0.81 12.37
CA TYR A 113 7.71 -1.81 13.06
C TYR A 113 6.71 -2.45 12.11
N LEU A 114 6.31 -3.69 12.44
CA LEU A 114 5.28 -4.44 11.74
C LEU A 114 4.19 -4.96 12.68
N ASN A 115 3.04 -5.26 12.10
CA ASN A 115 1.88 -5.87 12.74
C ASN A 115 1.72 -7.29 12.22
N VAL A 116 1.36 -8.25 13.08
CA VAL A 116 1.00 -9.63 12.71
C VAL A 116 -0.43 -9.92 13.17
N PHE A 117 -1.26 -10.37 12.24
CA PHE A 117 -2.65 -10.76 12.45
C PHE A 117 -2.78 -12.26 12.15
N VAL A 118 -3.05 -13.04 13.18
CA VAL A 118 -3.16 -14.50 13.12
C VAL A 118 -4.64 -14.86 13.20
N PRO A 119 -5.21 -15.62 12.23
CA PRO A 119 -6.63 -15.95 12.24
C PRO A 119 -6.95 -16.96 13.36
N SER A 120 -8.18 -16.94 13.88
CA SER A 120 -8.62 -17.82 14.98
C SER A 120 -8.57 -19.32 14.68
N THR A 121 -8.43 -19.68 13.39
CA THR A 121 -8.22 -21.03 12.86
C THR A 121 -6.76 -21.48 12.86
N ALA A 122 -5.81 -20.61 13.20
CA ALA A 122 -4.39 -20.92 13.22
C ALA A 122 -3.89 -21.31 14.62
N SER A 123 -2.85 -22.12 14.61
CA SER A 123 -2.04 -22.53 15.75
C SER A 123 -0.57 -22.54 15.32
N PRO A 124 0.42 -22.61 16.23
CA PRO A 124 1.84 -22.62 15.87
C PRO A 124 2.26 -23.73 14.89
N VAL A 125 1.47 -24.81 14.76
CA VAL A 125 1.74 -25.91 13.82
C VAL A 125 0.91 -25.84 12.53
N SER A 126 0.06 -24.83 12.36
CA SER A 126 -0.94 -24.79 11.27
C SER A 126 -0.38 -24.47 9.88
N ARG A 127 0.83 -23.89 9.78
CA ARG A 127 1.49 -23.53 8.51
C ARG A 127 0.54 -22.85 7.50
N LYS A 128 -0.18 -21.84 7.98
CA LYS A 128 -1.09 -21.03 7.13
C LYS A 128 -0.26 -20.21 6.13
N PRO A 129 -0.73 -20.00 4.89
CA PRO A 129 -0.08 -19.07 3.98
C PRO A 129 -0.05 -17.67 4.60
N VAL A 130 0.94 -16.88 4.19
CA VAL A 130 1.20 -15.56 4.73
C VAL A 130 0.89 -14.52 3.67
N ILE A 131 0.13 -13.49 4.01
CA ILE A 131 -0.04 -12.30 3.15
C ILE A 131 0.75 -11.16 3.78
N PHE A 132 1.76 -10.67 3.06
CA PHE A 132 2.56 -9.50 3.48
C PHE A 132 2.03 -8.26 2.77
N PHE A 133 1.41 -7.37 3.53
CA PHE A 133 0.81 -6.14 3.02
C PHE A 133 1.78 -4.95 3.04
N ILE A 134 1.90 -4.28 1.90
CA ILE A 134 2.65 -3.04 1.69
C ILE A 134 1.66 -1.91 1.43
N HIS A 135 1.62 -0.91 2.32
CA HIS A 135 0.70 0.22 2.18
C HIS A 135 1.07 1.16 1.03
N GLY A 136 0.04 1.81 0.48
CA GLY A 136 0.15 2.89 -0.50
C GLY A 136 0.55 4.24 0.10
N GLY A 137 0.09 5.33 -0.52
CA GLY A 137 0.31 6.70 -0.07
C GLY A 137 1.46 7.41 -0.77
N ASN A 138 1.55 7.32 -2.10
CA ASN A 138 2.50 8.05 -2.97
C ASN A 138 3.97 8.02 -2.52
N PHE A 139 4.37 6.96 -1.79
CA PHE A 139 5.62 6.84 -1.05
C PHE A 139 5.93 7.97 -0.05
N ASP A 140 4.99 8.84 0.33
CA ASP A 140 5.22 9.98 1.23
C ASP A 140 4.20 10.18 2.37
N GLU A 141 3.12 9.38 2.39
CA GLU A 141 2.09 9.30 3.43
C GLU A 141 1.63 7.84 3.71
N CYS A 142 0.54 7.66 4.47
CA CYS A 142 0.02 6.37 4.96
C CYS A 142 0.91 5.64 5.98
N SER A 143 0.40 4.53 6.53
CA SER A 143 1.12 3.64 7.45
C SER A 143 0.35 2.32 7.66
N ALA A 144 1.07 1.22 7.86
CA ALA A 144 0.51 -0.08 8.27
C ALA A 144 -0.17 -0.08 9.66
N MET A 145 -0.07 1.03 10.40
CA MET A 145 -0.78 1.27 11.67
C MET A 145 -2.17 1.89 11.48
N GLY A 146 -2.55 2.28 10.26
CA GLY A 146 -3.88 2.84 9.98
C GLY A 146 -5.01 1.82 10.21
N LEU A 147 -6.16 2.27 10.74
CA LEU A 147 -7.31 1.39 11.04
C LEU A 147 -7.87 0.68 9.80
N LEU A 148 -7.76 1.30 8.61
CA LEU A 148 -8.14 0.71 7.32
C LEU A 148 -7.40 -0.62 7.06
N TYR A 149 -6.16 -0.73 7.53
CA TYR A 149 -5.27 -1.87 7.34
C TYR A 149 -5.20 -2.81 8.55
N ASP A 150 -6.06 -2.63 9.56
CA ASP A 150 -6.17 -3.56 10.70
C ASP A 150 -6.72 -4.90 10.22
N SER A 151 -5.79 -5.77 9.82
CA SER A 151 -6.08 -6.91 8.96
C SER A 151 -6.66 -8.11 9.71
N ARG A 152 -7.20 -7.94 10.93
CA ARG A 152 -7.81 -9.05 11.69
C ARG A 152 -9.00 -9.68 10.94
N PHE A 153 -9.81 -8.85 10.27
CA PHE A 153 -10.95 -9.32 9.50
C PHE A 153 -10.49 -9.99 8.22
N PHE A 154 -9.55 -9.37 7.50
CA PHE A 154 -8.96 -9.92 6.28
C PHE A 154 -8.21 -11.25 6.52
N ALA A 155 -7.36 -11.34 7.54
CA ALA A 155 -6.65 -12.55 7.96
C ALA A 155 -7.62 -13.69 8.28
N ASN A 156 -8.66 -13.38 9.07
CA ASN A 156 -9.73 -14.33 9.36
C ASN A 156 -10.45 -14.73 8.07
N LYS A 157 -10.95 -13.79 7.26
CA LYS A 157 -11.69 -14.01 6.00
C LYS A 157 -10.92 -14.90 5.02
N THR A 158 -9.64 -14.63 4.80
CA THR A 158 -8.72 -15.37 3.92
C THR A 158 -8.11 -16.64 4.52
N ASP A 159 -8.37 -16.94 5.81
CA ASP A 159 -7.74 -18.04 6.56
C ASP A 159 -6.20 -18.06 6.39
N SER A 160 -5.59 -16.88 6.51
CA SER A 160 -4.16 -16.63 6.25
C SER A 160 -3.57 -15.76 7.35
N VAL A 161 -2.29 -15.91 7.67
CA VAL A 161 -1.59 -14.96 8.57
C VAL A 161 -1.28 -13.70 7.77
N VAL A 162 -1.67 -12.53 8.26
CA VAL A 162 -1.38 -11.25 7.59
C VAL A 162 -0.30 -10.50 8.36
N VAL A 163 0.71 -10.01 7.64
CA VAL A 163 1.76 -9.15 8.18
C VAL A 163 1.69 -7.81 7.47
N ALA A 164 1.67 -6.69 8.19
CA ALA A 164 1.67 -5.36 7.61
C ALA A 164 2.80 -4.52 8.22
N ALA A 165 3.72 -4.01 7.40
CA ALA A 165 4.92 -3.32 7.85
C ALA A 165 4.91 -1.83 7.48
N ASN A 166 5.40 -0.98 8.39
CA ASN A 166 5.84 0.36 8.04
C ASN A 166 7.17 0.30 7.28
N TYR A 167 7.39 1.23 6.35
CA TYR A 167 8.67 1.48 5.71
C TYR A 167 8.95 2.99 5.69
N ARG A 168 10.21 3.42 5.59
CA ARG A 168 10.51 4.86 5.48
C ARG A 168 9.95 5.42 4.17
N ILE A 169 9.29 6.56 4.31
CA ILE A 169 8.61 7.29 3.25
C ILE A 169 9.21 8.69 3.08
N GLY A 170 8.87 9.36 1.98
CA GLY A 170 9.28 10.70 1.64
C GLY A 170 10.80 10.86 1.51
N ALA A 171 11.31 12.00 1.97
CA ALA A 171 12.74 12.28 1.96
C ALA A 171 13.54 11.29 2.82
N LEU A 172 12.95 10.71 3.88
CA LEU A 172 13.62 9.76 4.76
C LEU A 172 13.77 8.37 4.12
N GLY A 173 12.81 7.97 3.28
CA GLY A 173 12.87 6.73 2.50
C GLY A 173 13.68 6.83 1.22
N PHE A 174 13.66 7.98 0.54
CA PHE A 174 14.04 8.06 -0.88
C PHE A 174 15.04 9.15 -1.25
N LEU A 175 15.57 9.94 -0.31
CA LEU A 175 16.60 10.93 -0.63
C LEU A 175 17.87 10.28 -1.20
N ARG A 176 18.33 10.80 -2.34
CA ARG A 176 19.68 10.60 -2.86
C ARG A 176 20.45 11.92 -2.84
N ALA A 177 21.61 11.94 -2.18
CA ALA A 177 22.41 13.16 -1.99
C ALA A 177 23.85 12.85 -1.55
N GLY A 178 24.78 13.75 -1.86
CA GLY A 178 26.19 13.62 -1.49
C GLY A 178 26.95 12.58 -2.31
N THR A 179 28.21 12.36 -1.94
CA THR A 179 29.13 11.46 -2.65
C THR A 179 29.93 10.57 -1.68
N GLY A 180 30.54 9.50 -2.20
CA GLY A 180 31.37 8.59 -1.40
C GLY A 180 30.57 7.73 -0.41
N LYS A 181 31.25 7.33 0.69
CA LYS A 181 30.73 6.38 1.70
C LYS A 181 29.60 6.93 2.58
N ASP A 182 29.47 8.25 2.67
CA ASP A 182 28.52 8.92 3.57
C ASP A 182 27.26 9.44 2.89
N ALA A 183 27.22 9.38 1.55
CA ALA A 183 26.10 9.71 0.69
C ALA A 183 24.80 9.00 1.10
N ALA A 184 23.67 9.68 0.90
CA ALA A 184 22.38 9.04 0.80
C ALA A 184 22.21 8.46 -0.61
N ARG A 185 21.89 7.16 -0.73
CA ARG A 185 21.70 6.48 -2.02
C ARG A 185 20.24 6.43 -2.48
N GLY A 186 19.28 6.65 -1.59
CA GLY A 186 17.85 6.45 -1.84
C GLY A 186 17.44 4.99 -1.68
N ASN A 187 16.22 4.66 -2.12
CA ASN A 187 15.62 3.31 -2.06
C ASN A 187 15.58 2.68 -0.65
N TYR A 188 15.79 3.45 0.41
CA TYR A 188 15.79 2.96 1.80
C TYR A 188 14.42 2.44 2.25
N GLY A 189 13.33 3.01 1.73
CA GLY A 189 11.98 2.47 1.96
C GLY A 189 11.79 1.06 1.38
N LEU A 190 12.37 0.76 0.21
CA LEU A 190 12.33 -0.59 -0.36
C LEU A 190 13.23 -1.56 0.42
N LEU A 191 14.40 -1.09 0.88
CA LEU A 191 15.27 -1.89 1.77
C LEU A 191 14.60 -2.20 3.12
N ASP A 192 13.77 -1.30 3.65
CA ASP A 192 12.95 -1.58 4.83
C ASP A 192 11.93 -2.69 4.55
N GLN A 193 11.26 -2.65 3.38
CA GLN A 193 10.33 -3.71 2.94
C GLN A 193 11.05 -5.07 2.79
N VAL A 194 12.24 -5.11 2.17
CA VAL A 194 13.09 -6.32 2.10
C VAL A 194 13.45 -6.83 3.50
N THR A 195 13.77 -5.94 4.43
CA THR A 195 14.14 -6.32 5.81
C THR A 195 12.94 -6.86 6.59
N ALA A 196 11.75 -6.27 6.43
CA ALA A 196 10.52 -6.78 7.00
C ALA A 196 10.12 -8.14 6.40
N LEU A 197 10.37 -8.37 5.10
CA LEU A 197 10.20 -9.68 4.46
C LEU A 197 11.20 -10.72 4.97
N GLN A 198 12.46 -10.35 5.22
CA GLN A 198 13.41 -11.23 5.89
C GLN A 198 12.97 -11.54 7.33
N TRP A 199 12.39 -10.58 8.05
CA TRP A 199 11.81 -10.85 9.37
C TRP A 199 10.67 -11.89 9.30
N VAL A 200 9.83 -11.85 8.26
CA VAL A 200 8.80 -12.87 8.01
C VAL A 200 9.45 -14.24 7.81
N GLN A 201 10.45 -14.35 6.94
CA GLN A 201 11.18 -15.61 6.72
C GLN A 201 11.79 -16.17 8.01
N ASP A 202 12.37 -15.31 8.85
CA ASP A 202 13.03 -15.70 10.10
C ASP A 202 12.06 -16.09 11.24
N ASN A 203 10.81 -15.59 11.24
CA ASN A 203 9.96 -15.63 12.44
C ASN A 203 8.52 -16.12 12.24
N ILE A 204 7.95 -16.06 11.04
CA ILE A 204 6.48 -16.21 10.87
C ILE A 204 5.95 -17.61 11.21
N ALA A 205 6.81 -18.63 11.11
CA ALA A 205 6.52 -19.99 11.56
C ALA A 205 6.04 -20.03 13.02
N ALA A 206 6.63 -19.22 13.91
CA ALA A 206 6.26 -19.19 15.33
C ALA A 206 4.84 -18.64 15.57
N PHE A 207 4.31 -17.85 14.63
CA PHE A 207 2.94 -17.33 14.62
C PHE A 207 1.95 -18.28 13.90
N GLY A 208 2.40 -19.46 13.47
CA GLY A 208 1.59 -20.44 12.72
C GLY A 208 1.54 -20.20 11.21
N GLY A 209 2.36 -19.29 10.68
CA GLY A 209 2.51 -19.05 9.24
C GLY A 209 3.44 -20.06 8.54
N ASP A 210 3.49 -19.97 7.23
CA ASP A 210 4.38 -20.73 6.34
C ASP A 210 5.21 -19.76 5.49
N GLU A 211 6.49 -19.62 5.84
CA GLU A 211 7.46 -18.78 5.12
C GLU A 211 7.66 -19.19 3.65
N ASN A 212 7.34 -20.45 3.30
CA ASN A 212 7.37 -20.96 1.93
C ASN A 212 6.07 -20.67 1.15
N GLN A 213 5.13 -19.95 1.74
CA GLN A 213 3.86 -19.53 1.12
C GLN A 213 3.51 -18.06 1.41
N VAL A 214 4.53 -17.21 1.32
CA VAL A 214 4.36 -15.74 1.39
C VAL A 214 3.82 -15.18 0.07
N THR A 215 2.71 -14.45 0.16
CA THR A 215 2.08 -13.67 -0.91
C THR A 215 2.28 -12.19 -0.61
N LEU A 216 2.89 -11.43 -1.51
CA LEU A 216 2.91 -9.98 -1.39
C LEU A 216 1.55 -9.42 -1.80
N PHE A 217 1.06 -8.44 -1.06
CA PHE A 217 -0.13 -7.66 -1.40
C PHE A 217 0.19 -6.18 -1.19
N GLY A 218 -0.18 -5.31 -2.13
CA GLY A 218 -0.03 -3.88 -1.94
C GLY A 218 -0.96 -3.08 -2.83
N GLN A 219 -1.31 -1.88 -2.37
CA GLN A 219 -2.17 -0.94 -3.10
C GLN A 219 -1.40 0.35 -3.43
N SER A 220 -1.67 0.98 -4.57
CA SER A 220 -1.01 2.25 -4.98
C SER A 220 0.52 2.10 -5.10
N ALA A 221 1.30 3.03 -4.53
CA ALA A 221 2.74 2.91 -4.27
C ALA A 221 3.16 1.56 -3.65
N GLY A 222 2.32 0.96 -2.80
CA GLY A 222 2.52 -0.37 -2.25
C GLY A 222 2.32 -1.47 -3.30
N GLY A 223 1.35 -1.32 -4.20
CA GLY A 223 1.18 -2.18 -5.37
C GLY A 223 2.35 -2.03 -6.35
N TYR A 224 2.89 -0.82 -6.50
CA TYR A 224 4.13 -0.59 -7.23
C TYR A 224 5.32 -1.29 -6.55
N SER A 225 5.40 -1.25 -5.22
CA SER A 225 6.40 -1.98 -4.42
C SER A 225 6.32 -3.49 -4.62
N VAL A 226 5.12 -4.07 -4.74
CA VAL A 226 4.95 -5.49 -5.13
C VAL A 226 5.56 -5.79 -6.50
N LEU A 227 5.35 -4.90 -7.49
CA LEU A 227 5.98 -5.03 -8.80
C LEU A 227 7.51 -4.83 -8.74
N PHE A 228 8.02 -3.99 -7.83
CA PHE A 228 9.46 -3.87 -7.57
C PHE A 228 10.06 -5.16 -7.04
N HIS A 229 9.43 -5.82 -6.07
CA HIS A 229 9.90 -7.11 -5.57
C HIS A 229 9.87 -8.22 -6.64
N LEU A 230 8.98 -8.13 -7.65
CA LEU A 230 9.00 -9.03 -8.81
C LEU A 230 10.17 -8.78 -9.78
N VAL A 231 10.81 -7.60 -9.76
CA VAL A 231 11.97 -7.29 -10.62
C VAL A 231 13.29 -7.17 -9.85
N ASN A 232 13.27 -7.29 -8.52
CA ASN A 232 14.44 -7.26 -7.65
C ASN A 232 14.86 -8.67 -7.20
N ASP A 233 16.02 -9.13 -7.67
CA ASP A 233 16.59 -10.45 -7.35
C ASP A 233 16.83 -10.66 -5.84
N GLU A 234 17.12 -9.62 -5.06
CA GLU A 234 17.28 -9.75 -3.59
C GLU A 234 15.99 -10.23 -2.90
N SER A 235 14.83 -9.99 -3.52
CA SER A 235 13.53 -10.36 -2.99
C SER A 235 13.07 -11.75 -3.43
N ASP A 236 13.77 -12.41 -4.38
CA ASP A 236 13.25 -13.60 -5.05
C ASP A 236 12.90 -14.75 -4.10
N LYS A 237 13.69 -14.96 -3.04
CA LYS A 237 13.45 -16.05 -2.08
C LYS A 237 12.49 -15.70 -0.95
N LEU A 238 12.05 -14.44 -0.86
CA LEU A 238 11.27 -13.94 0.27
C LEU A 238 9.76 -14.08 0.07
N PHE A 239 9.29 -14.29 -1.17
CA PHE A 239 7.88 -14.40 -1.54
C PHE A 239 7.64 -15.26 -2.77
N HIS A 240 6.41 -15.74 -2.92
CA HIS A 240 6.03 -16.79 -3.87
C HIS A 240 4.91 -16.36 -4.83
N LYS A 241 4.08 -15.38 -4.44
CA LYS A 241 2.85 -14.94 -5.13
C LYS A 241 2.69 -13.42 -4.94
N ALA A 242 1.96 -12.74 -5.82
CA ALA A 242 1.82 -11.28 -5.80
C ALA A 242 0.37 -10.81 -6.06
N ILE A 243 -0.06 -9.77 -5.34
CA ILE A 243 -1.30 -9.02 -5.55
C ILE A 243 -0.96 -7.53 -5.60
N ALA A 244 -1.25 -6.87 -6.73
CA ALA A 244 -0.98 -5.44 -6.92
C ALA A 244 -2.26 -4.67 -7.28
N SER A 245 -2.85 -3.99 -6.30
CA SER A 245 -4.06 -3.18 -6.48
C SER A 245 -3.70 -1.75 -6.87
N SER A 246 -4.29 -1.20 -7.93
CA SER A 246 -4.09 0.19 -8.38
C SER A 246 -2.62 0.65 -8.52
N ALA A 247 -1.73 -0.22 -9.02
CA ALA A 247 -0.33 0.16 -9.20
C ALA A 247 -0.18 1.22 -10.32
N PRO A 248 0.42 2.41 -10.05
CA PRO A 248 0.52 3.51 -11.01
C PRO A 248 1.67 3.29 -12.02
N THR A 249 1.61 2.17 -12.75
CA THR A 249 2.66 1.65 -13.64
C THR A 249 3.05 2.56 -14.81
N GLY A 250 2.26 3.60 -15.11
CA GLY A 250 2.60 4.66 -16.06
C GLY A 250 3.36 5.86 -15.48
N LEU A 251 3.70 5.86 -14.18
CA LEU A 251 4.57 6.88 -13.58
C LEU A 251 6.06 6.55 -13.77
N TYR A 252 6.83 7.60 -14.06
CA TYR A 252 8.28 7.58 -14.24
C TYR A 252 9.01 7.75 -12.90
N PHE A 253 9.99 6.89 -12.64
CA PHE A 253 10.90 7.06 -11.51
C PHE A 253 12.19 7.75 -11.91
N ARG A 254 12.65 8.69 -11.08
CA ARG A 254 13.84 9.47 -11.38
C ARG A 254 15.08 8.60 -11.58
N SER A 255 15.87 8.98 -12.57
CA SER A 255 17.23 8.48 -12.72
C SER A 255 18.11 8.87 -11.53
N GLN A 256 19.25 8.20 -11.42
CA GLN A 256 20.29 8.52 -10.44
C GLN A 256 20.68 10.02 -10.42
N LEU A 257 20.75 10.67 -11.59
CA LEU A 257 21.17 12.06 -11.74
C LEU A 257 20.06 13.04 -11.31
N GLU A 258 18.83 12.83 -11.77
CA GLU A 258 17.68 13.67 -11.42
C GLU A 258 17.42 13.66 -9.91
N SER A 259 17.56 12.49 -9.28
CA SER A 259 17.44 12.36 -7.82
C SER A 259 18.52 13.10 -7.04
N ILE A 260 19.75 13.22 -7.58
CA ILE A 260 20.81 14.05 -6.98
C ILE A 260 20.47 15.55 -7.12
N ILE A 261 19.91 15.97 -8.25
CA ILE A 261 19.47 17.37 -8.46
C ILE A 261 18.37 17.71 -7.45
N PHE A 262 17.33 16.87 -7.37
CA PHE A 262 16.22 17.04 -6.43
C PHE A 262 16.69 17.01 -4.96
N GLY A 263 17.62 16.10 -4.62
CA GLY A 263 18.25 16.05 -3.31
C GLY A 263 19.09 17.29 -2.95
N ASN A 264 19.69 17.96 -3.94
CA ASN A 264 20.39 19.23 -3.74
C ASN A 264 19.41 20.39 -3.49
N ASP A 265 18.24 20.40 -4.10
CA ASP A 265 17.20 21.41 -3.81
C ASP A 265 16.58 21.21 -2.42
N PHE A 266 16.34 19.96 -2.03
CA PHE A 266 16.01 19.60 -0.65
C PHE A 266 17.08 20.07 0.35
N ALA A 267 18.37 19.88 0.05
CA ALA A 267 19.47 20.35 0.89
C ALA A 267 19.49 21.89 1.05
N LYS A 268 19.24 22.65 -0.04
CA LYS A 268 19.11 24.11 0.02
C LYS A 268 17.99 24.55 0.96
N ILE A 269 16.83 23.90 0.91
CA ILE A 269 15.69 24.22 1.78
C ILE A 269 15.99 23.90 3.26
N LEU A 270 16.82 22.89 3.53
CA LEU A 270 17.35 22.62 4.88
C LEU A 270 18.40 23.63 5.36
N ASN A 271 18.79 24.61 4.53
CA ASN A 271 19.95 25.50 4.72
C ASN A 271 21.28 24.74 4.84
N CYS A 272 21.40 23.61 4.13
CA CYS A 272 22.65 22.85 4.00
C CYS A 272 23.28 23.07 2.62
N SER A 273 24.61 22.91 2.53
CA SER A 273 25.28 22.87 1.23
C SER A 273 24.91 21.60 0.47
N ALA A 274 24.86 21.68 -0.86
CA ALA A 274 24.61 20.53 -1.74
C ALA A 274 25.56 19.37 -1.41
N GLY A 275 25.00 18.22 -1.05
CA GLY A 275 25.77 17.03 -0.65
C GLY A 275 26.37 17.02 0.75
N ASP A 276 26.15 18.04 1.59
CA ASP A 276 26.59 18.02 3.01
C ASP A 276 25.71 17.09 3.86
N MET A 277 26.04 15.80 3.80
CA MET A 277 25.37 14.76 4.56
C MET A 277 25.48 14.93 6.08
N LYS A 278 26.48 15.68 6.60
CA LYS A 278 26.64 15.93 8.04
C LYS A 278 25.64 17.00 8.48
N CYS A 279 25.54 18.10 7.75
CA CYS A 279 24.52 19.14 8.00
C CYS A 279 23.11 18.55 7.94
N MET A 280 22.81 17.77 6.89
CA MET A 280 21.46 17.22 6.72
C MET A 280 21.10 16.16 7.78
N ARG A 281 22.05 15.31 8.23
CA ARG A 281 21.79 14.35 9.32
C ARG A 281 21.63 15.04 10.68
N ALA A 282 22.32 16.15 10.90
CA ALA A 282 22.17 16.99 12.09
C ALA A 282 20.89 17.86 12.10
N ALA A 283 20.17 17.96 10.97
CA ALA A 283 18.92 18.72 10.92
C ALA A 283 17.84 18.09 11.80
N ASP A 284 17.02 18.94 12.44
CA ASP A 284 15.86 18.47 13.18
C ASP A 284 14.83 17.83 12.24
N VAL A 285 14.16 16.77 12.70
CA VAL A 285 13.20 15.99 11.90
C VAL A 285 12.00 16.83 11.43
N SER A 286 11.58 17.84 12.18
CA SER A 286 10.51 18.76 11.75
C SER A 286 10.93 19.60 10.55
N LYS A 287 12.22 19.98 10.47
CA LYS A 287 12.80 20.68 9.30
C LYS A 287 12.90 19.74 8.09
N VAL A 288 13.30 18.48 8.30
CA VAL A 288 13.28 17.44 7.25
C VAL A 288 11.87 17.26 6.67
N ARG A 289 10.85 17.12 7.53
CA ARG A 289 9.44 17.03 7.11
C ARG A 289 8.96 18.28 6.37
N HIS A 290 9.37 19.47 6.81
CA HIS A 290 9.01 20.71 6.13
C HIS A 290 9.68 20.83 4.75
N ALA A 291 10.98 20.55 4.66
CA ALA A 291 11.73 20.57 3.42
C ALA A 291 11.20 19.57 2.39
N GLN A 292 10.72 18.40 2.83
CA GLN A 292 10.06 17.40 1.99
C GLN A 292 8.84 17.96 1.24
N GLY A 293 7.94 18.66 1.96
CA GLY A 293 6.76 19.28 1.35
C GLY A 293 7.09 20.55 0.56
N ALA A 294 8.07 21.33 1.01
CA ALA A 294 8.50 22.54 0.33
C ALA A 294 9.15 22.25 -1.03
N VAL A 295 10.00 21.23 -1.15
CA VAL A 295 10.63 20.88 -2.45
C VAL A 295 9.59 20.38 -3.45
N HIS A 296 8.62 19.57 -3.01
CA HIS A 296 7.50 19.11 -3.83
C HIS A 296 6.69 20.28 -4.44
N ASN A 297 6.42 21.32 -3.64
CA ASN A 297 5.64 22.48 -4.09
C ASN A 297 6.43 23.48 -4.96
N THR A 298 7.76 23.39 -5.02
CA THR A 298 8.63 24.40 -5.67
C THR A 298 9.45 23.88 -6.83
N VAL A 299 9.69 22.56 -6.91
CA VAL A 299 10.50 21.93 -7.95
C VAL A 299 9.61 21.02 -8.81
N VAL A 300 9.38 21.43 -10.06
CA VAL A 300 8.66 20.63 -11.07
C VAL A 300 9.65 20.27 -12.17
N ASN A 301 9.77 18.98 -12.51
CA ASN A 301 10.56 18.53 -13.66
C ASN A 301 9.77 18.78 -14.95
N PRO A 302 10.17 19.73 -15.82
CA PRO A 302 9.43 20.01 -17.07
C PRO A 302 9.57 18.88 -18.10
N LEU A 303 10.52 17.96 -17.93
CA LEU A 303 10.68 16.80 -18.81
C LEU A 303 9.77 15.63 -18.40
N HIS A 304 9.44 15.53 -17.11
CA HIS A 304 8.68 14.42 -16.52
C HIS A 304 7.63 14.98 -15.53
N ILE A 305 6.65 15.72 -16.05
CA ILE A 305 5.64 16.44 -15.24
C ILE A 305 4.83 15.51 -14.33
N THR A 306 4.65 14.24 -14.72
CA THR A 306 3.94 13.23 -13.91
C THR A 306 4.66 12.85 -12.61
N GLU A 307 5.93 13.21 -12.43
CA GLU A 307 6.63 13.12 -11.13
C GLU A 307 5.92 13.89 -10.01
N VAL A 308 5.03 14.84 -10.33
CA VAL A 308 4.25 15.58 -9.33
C VAL A 308 3.30 14.69 -8.52
N PHE A 309 2.93 13.49 -9.02
CA PHE A 309 2.06 12.56 -8.31
C PHE A 309 2.80 11.71 -7.27
N GLU A 310 4.06 11.34 -7.54
CA GLU A 310 4.95 10.63 -6.60
C GLU A 310 6.30 11.39 -6.52
N PRO A 311 6.34 12.56 -5.84
CA PRO A 311 7.52 13.44 -5.80
C PRO A 311 8.68 12.83 -5.02
N TRP A 312 8.38 11.88 -4.14
CA TRP A 312 9.32 11.00 -3.48
C TRP A 312 8.92 9.57 -3.85
N GLY A 313 9.90 8.69 -3.99
CA GLY A 313 9.65 7.32 -4.40
C GLY A 313 10.92 6.65 -4.91
N PRO A 314 10.80 5.42 -5.38
CA PRO A 314 11.89 4.64 -5.95
C PRO A 314 12.73 5.40 -6.99
N ILE A 315 14.01 5.06 -7.06
CA ILE A 315 15.00 5.65 -7.95
C ILE A 315 15.57 4.55 -8.83
N VAL A 316 15.64 4.78 -10.13
CA VAL A 316 16.42 3.94 -11.06
C VAL A 316 17.91 4.22 -10.80
N ASP A 317 18.47 3.48 -9.84
CA ASP A 317 19.82 3.68 -9.32
C ASP A 317 20.89 2.89 -10.07
N GLY A 318 20.48 1.91 -10.88
CA GLY A 318 21.35 1.00 -11.64
C GLY A 318 21.83 -0.22 -10.84
N ASP A 319 21.33 -0.42 -9.62
CA ASP A 319 21.75 -1.44 -8.66
C ASP A 319 20.52 -2.26 -8.22
N MET A 320 19.71 -1.72 -7.30
CA MET A 320 18.44 -2.32 -6.87
C MET A 320 17.34 -2.18 -7.93
N ILE A 321 17.37 -1.08 -8.71
CA ILE A 321 16.41 -0.82 -9.79
C ILE A 321 17.18 -0.44 -11.05
N THR A 322 17.18 -1.34 -12.04
CA THR A 322 17.96 -1.18 -13.28
C THR A 322 17.22 -0.47 -14.41
N SER A 323 15.90 -0.34 -14.33
CA SER A 323 15.02 0.13 -15.42
C SER A 323 13.64 0.56 -14.90
N GLN A 324 12.90 1.33 -15.71
CA GLN A 324 11.48 1.62 -15.45
C GLN A 324 10.64 0.33 -15.49
N MET A 325 9.48 0.31 -14.82
CA MET A 325 8.72 -0.92 -14.62
C MET A 325 8.21 -1.55 -15.92
N VAL A 326 7.65 -0.74 -16.82
CA VAL A 326 7.16 -1.20 -18.14
C VAL A 326 8.33 -1.72 -18.98
N GLN A 327 9.51 -1.10 -18.88
CA GLN A 327 10.74 -1.58 -19.50
C GLN A 327 11.23 -2.93 -18.92
N SER A 328 11.17 -3.12 -17.60
CA SER A 328 11.57 -4.38 -16.95
C SER A 328 10.70 -5.55 -17.42
N PHE A 329 9.38 -5.38 -17.47
CA PHE A 329 8.47 -6.42 -17.98
C PHE A 329 8.56 -6.63 -19.50
N SER A 330 8.70 -5.55 -20.30
CA SER A 330 8.82 -5.68 -21.76
C SER A 330 10.14 -6.35 -22.19
N SER A 331 11.22 -6.16 -21.44
CA SER A 331 12.51 -6.85 -21.63
C SER A 331 12.61 -8.25 -21.00
N GLY A 332 11.59 -8.69 -20.26
CA GLY A 332 11.55 -10.03 -19.65
C GLY A 332 12.32 -10.15 -18.32
N LYS A 333 12.75 -9.02 -17.74
CA LYS A 333 13.46 -8.94 -16.46
C LYS A 333 12.47 -8.91 -15.28
N PHE A 334 11.80 -10.03 -15.04
CA PHE A 334 10.89 -10.19 -13.91
C PHE A 334 10.77 -11.67 -13.48
N GLN A 335 10.49 -11.90 -12.20
CA GLN A 335 10.23 -13.20 -11.61
C GLN A 335 8.83 -13.70 -12.03
N LYS A 336 8.74 -14.90 -12.58
CA LYS A 336 7.51 -15.48 -13.15
C LYS A 336 6.56 -16.06 -12.09
N LYS A 337 6.29 -15.32 -11.02
CA LYS A 337 5.43 -15.72 -9.90
C LYS A 337 3.96 -15.41 -10.18
N PRO A 338 3.00 -16.21 -9.70
CA PRO A 338 1.58 -15.94 -9.87
C PRO A 338 1.23 -14.50 -9.44
N LEU A 339 0.42 -13.81 -10.26
CA LEU A 339 0.10 -12.39 -10.06
C LEU A 339 -1.41 -12.11 -10.24
N ILE A 340 -2.02 -11.52 -9.23
CA ILE A 340 -3.27 -10.74 -9.38
C ILE A 340 -2.89 -9.27 -9.50
N ILE A 341 -3.47 -8.55 -10.46
CA ILE A 341 -3.28 -7.10 -10.61
C ILE A 341 -4.59 -6.46 -11.09
N GLY A 342 -4.81 -5.19 -10.80
CA GLY A 342 -6.01 -4.48 -11.27
C GLY A 342 -6.03 -2.99 -10.95
N SER A 343 -7.11 -2.34 -11.34
CA SER A 343 -7.35 -0.91 -11.11
C SER A 343 -8.83 -0.60 -10.88
N ASN A 344 -9.09 0.52 -10.22
CA ASN A 344 -10.42 1.10 -10.09
C ASN A 344 -10.83 1.79 -11.41
N THR A 345 -12.13 1.99 -11.67
CA THR A 345 -12.58 2.61 -12.92
C THR A 345 -12.28 4.11 -13.01
N GLU A 346 -12.04 4.80 -11.90
CA GLU A 346 -11.88 6.27 -11.85
C GLU A 346 -10.65 6.73 -11.02
N GLU A 347 -9.57 5.93 -11.03
CA GLU A 347 -8.30 6.17 -10.30
C GLU A 347 -7.89 7.64 -10.19
N ALA A 348 -7.75 8.33 -11.33
CA ALA A 348 -7.16 9.66 -11.39
C ALA A 348 -8.07 10.78 -10.84
N VAL A 349 -9.34 10.51 -10.48
CA VAL A 349 -10.25 11.54 -9.94
C VAL A 349 -9.63 12.22 -8.72
N LEU A 350 -9.13 11.42 -7.77
CA LEU A 350 -8.54 11.91 -6.52
C LEU A 350 -7.41 12.90 -6.82
N PHE A 351 -6.41 12.44 -7.58
CA PHE A 351 -5.19 13.18 -7.86
C PHE A 351 -5.41 14.43 -8.72
N ILE A 352 -6.25 14.36 -9.76
CA ILE A 352 -6.51 15.51 -10.65
C ILE A 352 -7.29 16.61 -9.93
N TYR A 353 -8.27 16.27 -9.08
CA TYR A 353 -9.03 17.27 -8.33
C TYR A 353 -8.26 17.84 -7.12
N GLN A 354 -7.31 17.10 -6.54
CA GLN A 354 -6.34 17.64 -5.58
C GLN A 354 -5.37 18.63 -6.24
N ALA A 355 -4.73 18.23 -7.35
CA ALA A 355 -3.75 19.07 -8.06
C ALA A 355 -4.38 20.29 -8.76
N VAL A 356 -5.66 20.21 -9.12
CA VAL A 356 -6.39 21.23 -9.87
C VAL A 356 -7.77 21.49 -9.23
N SER A 357 -7.77 22.26 -8.14
CA SER A 357 -8.97 22.58 -7.35
C SER A 357 -10.01 23.41 -8.09
N SER A 358 -9.60 24.27 -9.03
CA SER A 358 -10.48 25.07 -9.90
C SER A 358 -10.76 24.41 -11.26
N PRO A 359 -11.84 24.78 -11.97
CA PRO A 359 -12.11 24.31 -13.33
C PRO A 359 -10.93 24.50 -14.29
N MET A 360 -10.60 23.48 -15.08
CA MET A 360 -9.52 23.54 -16.06
C MET A 360 -10.01 24.06 -17.41
N SER A 361 -9.42 25.15 -17.92
CA SER A 361 -9.71 25.65 -19.26
C SER A 361 -9.13 24.77 -20.37
N THR A 362 -9.76 24.77 -21.55
CA THR A 362 -9.27 24.07 -22.77
C THR A 362 -7.80 24.34 -23.04
N ASN A 363 -7.37 25.60 -22.98
CA ASN A 363 -5.96 25.95 -23.25
C ASN A 363 -5.01 25.32 -22.22
N ARG A 364 -5.36 25.30 -20.92
CA ARG A 364 -4.53 24.66 -19.89
C ARG A 364 -4.46 23.14 -20.08
N TYR A 365 -5.57 22.52 -20.46
CA TYR A 365 -5.60 21.10 -20.83
C TYR A 365 -4.70 20.79 -22.02
N GLN A 366 -4.84 21.53 -23.11
CA GLN A 366 -4.01 21.35 -24.32
C GLN A 366 -2.52 21.58 -24.03
N GLN A 367 -2.16 22.61 -23.27
CA GLN A 367 -0.78 22.86 -22.85
C GLN A 367 -0.22 21.72 -21.99
N LEU A 368 -1.01 21.13 -21.09
CA LEU A 368 -0.59 19.98 -20.29
C LEU A 368 -0.37 18.74 -21.16
N VAL A 369 -1.28 18.44 -22.08
CA VAL A 369 -1.15 17.30 -23.02
C VAL A 369 0.09 17.47 -23.92
N LEU A 370 0.33 18.69 -24.42
CA LEU A 370 1.54 19.05 -25.18
C LEU A 370 2.83 18.83 -24.37
N ALA A 371 2.85 19.24 -23.10
CA ALA A 371 4.03 19.13 -22.26
C ALA A 371 4.33 17.70 -21.80
N VAL A 372 3.29 16.91 -21.50
CA VAL A 372 3.43 15.49 -21.09
C VAL A 372 3.80 14.60 -22.28
N PHE A 373 3.02 14.63 -23.36
CA PHE A 373 3.12 13.67 -24.46
C PHE A 373 3.98 14.14 -25.64
N LYS A 374 4.40 15.42 -25.65
CA LYS A 374 5.39 15.98 -26.59
C LYS A 374 5.00 15.70 -28.06
N THR A 375 5.71 14.81 -28.75
CA THR A 375 5.44 14.43 -30.15
C THR A 375 4.10 13.71 -30.35
N SER A 376 3.64 12.94 -29.37
CA SER A 376 2.36 12.23 -29.38
C SER A 376 1.17 13.10 -28.95
N ALA A 377 1.39 14.38 -28.61
CA ALA A 377 0.32 15.22 -28.09
C ALA A 377 -0.84 15.42 -29.08
N PHE A 378 -0.60 15.41 -30.40
CA PHE A 378 -1.66 15.57 -31.39
C PHE A 378 -2.58 14.33 -31.48
N SER A 379 -2.00 13.12 -31.48
CA SER A 379 -2.79 11.88 -31.47
C SER A 379 -3.52 11.68 -30.14
N VAL A 380 -2.89 12.02 -29.01
CA VAL A 380 -3.55 12.05 -27.70
C VAL A 380 -4.71 13.06 -27.65
N LEU A 381 -4.54 14.30 -28.14
CA LEU A 381 -5.63 15.27 -28.27
C LEU A 381 -6.73 14.81 -29.25
N THR A 382 -6.41 13.96 -30.21
CA THR A 382 -7.42 13.37 -31.11
C THR A 382 -8.20 12.25 -30.43
N LYS A 383 -7.54 11.41 -29.60
CA LYS A 383 -8.18 10.31 -28.84
C LYS A 383 -8.94 10.80 -27.59
N TYR A 384 -8.52 11.93 -27.03
CA TYR A 384 -9.08 12.60 -25.85
C TYR A 384 -9.28 14.11 -26.13
N PRO A 385 -10.22 14.48 -27.02
CA PRO A 385 -10.45 15.87 -27.39
C PRO A 385 -11.02 16.67 -26.22
N PRO A 386 -10.68 17.98 -26.09
CA PRO A 386 -11.30 18.85 -25.10
C PRO A 386 -12.80 18.98 -25.36
N THR A 387 -13.58 19.00 -24.28
CA THR A 387 -15.04 19.12 -24.35
C THR A 387 -15.51 20.53 -24.66
N ASN A 388 -14.69 21.54 -24.37
CA ASN A 388 -15.00 22.97 -24.43
C ASN A 388 -16.20 23.38 -23.55
N LYS A 389 -16.45 22.62 -22.48
CA LYS A 389 -17.57 22.86 -21.53
C LYS A 389 -17.18 23.70 -20.30
N GLY A 390 -15.99 24.29 -20.30
CA GLY A 390 -15.48 25.17 -19.24
C GLY A 390 -14.71 24.46 -18.11
N ASP A 391 -14.77 23.12 -18.04
CA ASP A 391 -13.92 22.32 -17.15
C ASP A 391 -13.47 21.03 -17.84
N GLU A 392 -12.17 20.93 -18.14
CA GLU A 392 -11.56 19.74 -18.76
C GLU A 392 -11.01 18.73 -17.74
N ARG A 393 -11.18 18.95 -16.42
CA ARG A 393 -10.76 17.96 -15.40
C ARG A 393 -11.37 16.58 -15.60
N PRO A 394 -12.65 16.39 -16.02
CA PRO A 394 -13.18 15.06 -16.32
C PRO A 394 -12.48 14.36 -17.50
N THR A 395 -12.14 15.11 -18.55
CA THR A 395 -11.38 14.62 -19.72
C THR A 395 -9.98 14.19 -19.31
N LEU A 396 -9.27 15.06 -18.59
CA LEU A 396 -7.93 14.79 -18.04
C LEU A 396 -7.93 13.61 -17.09
N THR A 397 -8.94 13.49 -16.23
CA THR A 397 -9.11 12.35 -15.31
C THR A 397 -9.27 11.04 -16.08
N THR A 398 -10.13 11.01 -17.10
CA THR A 398 -10.36 9.81 -17.92
C THR A 398 -9.08 9.38 -18.64
N MET A 399 -8.35 10.35 -19.21
CA MET A 399 -7.05 10.13 -19.86
C MET A 399 -6.00 9.63 -18.86
N ALA A 400 -5.90 10.24 -17.67
CA ALA A 400 -4.92 9.91 -16.65
C ALA A 400 -5.16 8.54 -15.99
N THR A 401 -6.40 8.14 -15.70
CA THR A 401 -6.73 6.78 -15.22
C THR A 401 -6.21 5.73 -16.20
N GLN A 402 -6.44 5.96 -17.50
CA GLN A 402 -6.07 5.03 -18.56
C GLN A 402 -4.56 5.00 -18.80
N PHE A 403 -3.91 6.18 -18.86
CA PHE A 403 -2.47 6.32 -19.09
C PHE A 403 -1.61 5.86 -17.90
N ILE A 404 -2.01 6.15 -16.65
CA ILE A 404 -1.19 5.91 -15.45
C ILE A 404 -1.43 4.54 -14.82
N PHE A 405 -2.67 4.03 -14.85
CA PHE A 405 -3.05 2.81 -14.12
C PHE A 405 -3.46 1.68 -15.05
N THR A 406 -4.61 1.83 -15.74
CA THR A 406 -5.31 0.69 -16.35
C THR A 406 -4.59 0.13 -17.58
N CYS A 407 -4.20 0.97 -18.53
CA CYS A 407 -3.56 0.52 -19.76
C CYS A 407 -2.10 0.06 -19.59
N PRO A 408 -1.21 0.75 -18.82
CA PRO A 408 0.13 0.21 -18.57
C PRO A 408 0.11 -1.11 -17.78
N THR A 409 -0.85 -1.30 -16.87
CA THR A 409 -1.11 -2.60 -16.22
C THR A 409 -1.41 -3.70 -17.24
N ARG A 410 -2.27 -3.40 -18.23
CA ARG A 410 -2.58 -4.33 -19.33
C ARG A 410 -1.36 -4.57 -20.23
N ASN A 411 -0.57 -3.54 -20.52
CA ASN A 411 0.68 -3.66 -21.29
C ASN A 411 1.70 -4.57 -20.59
N LEU A 412 1.87 -4.38 -19.28
CA LEU A 412 2.72 -5.19 -18.41
C LEU A 412 2.32 -6.66 -18.47
N LEU A 413 1.03 -6.99 -18.36
CA LEU A 413 0.55 -8.37 -18.51
C LEU A 413 0.70 -8.92 -19.94
N LYS A 414 0.46 -8.11 -20.98
CA LYS A 414 0.75 -8.50 -22.38
C LYS A 414 2.23 -8.82 -22.56
N SER A 415 3.12 -8.08 -21.91
CA SER A 415 4.56 -8.30 -21.90
C SER A 415 4.93 -9.58 -21.16
N ALA A 416 4.34 -9.83 -19.99
CA ALA A 416 4.52 -11.06 -19.24
C ALA A 416 4.09 -12.31 -20.03
N LEU A 417 2.96 -12.24 -20.74
CA LEU A 417 2.49 -13.30 -21.64
C LEU A 417 3.48 -13.58 -22.78
N ARG A 418 4.03 -12.54 -23.45
CA ARG A 418 5.04 -12.71 -24.51
C ARG A 418 6.30 -13.40 -23.99
N HIS A 419 6.66 -13.18 -22.73
CA HIS A 419 7.76 -13.87 -22.05
C HIS A 419 7.37 -15.22 -21.42
N GLY A 420 6.19 -15.76 -21.75
CA GLY A 420 5.75 -17.10 -21.33
C GLY A 420 5.30 -17.19 -19.87
N HIS A 421 4.78 -16.10 -19.29
CA HIS A 421 4.18 -16.09 -17.97
C HIS A 421 2.66 -15.83 -18.05
N SER A 422 1.88 -16.91 -17.91
CA SER A 422 0.41 -16.92 -18.08
C SER A 422 -0.39 -17.08 -16.78
N ASN A 423 0.28 -17.22 -15.64
CA ASN A 423 -0.36 -17.35 -14.32
C ASN A 423 -0.68 -15.96 -13.75
N THR A 424 -1.42 -15.19 -14.53
CA THR A 424 -1.77 -13.80 -14.24
C THR A 424 -3.27 -13.58 -14.36
N TRP A 425 -3.82 -12.75 -13.48
CA TRP A 425 -5.24 -12.44 -13.41
C TRP A 425 -5.44 -10.94 -13.30
N LEU A 426 -6.27 -10.39 -14.19
CA LEU A 426 -6.60 -8.96 -14.21
C LEU A 426 -8.00 -8.72 -13.63
N TYR A 427 -8.13 -7.71 -12.76
CA TYR A 427 -9.42 -7.20 -12.32
C TYR A 427 -9.62 -5.71 -12.63
N ILE A 428 -10.88 -5.31 -12.68
CA ILE A 428 -11.35 -3.93 -12.66
C ILE A 428 -12.35 -3.81 -11.51
N PHE A 429 -12.14 -2.89 -10.59
CA PHE A 429 -13.11 -2.60 -9.54
C PHE A 429 -13.97 -1.39 -9.96
N ALA A 430 -15.28 -1.58 -9.95
CA ALA A 430 -16.24 -0.70 -10.63
C ALA A 430 -17.44 -0.30 -9.75
N HIS A 431 -17.33 -0.46 -8.43
CA HIS A 431 -18.39 -0.16 -7.47
C HIS A 431 -18.07 1.08 -6.65
N SER A 432 -19.02 2.02 -6.53
CA SER A 432 -18.93 3.10 -5.54
C SER A 432 -19.61 2.65 -4.26
N ILE A 433 -18.89 2.70 -3.14
CA ILE A 433 -19.44 2.41 -1.81
C ILE A 433 -20.70 3.25 -1.53
N SER A 434 -21.69 2.63 -0.89
CA SER A 434 -22.99 3.23 -0.61
C SER A 434 -22.95 4.33 0.46
N ASP A 435 -22.01 4.25 1.41
CA ASP A 435 -21.78 5.29 2.42
C ASP A 435 -20.69 6.28 1.98
N ASP A 436 -21.12 7.35 1.33
CA ASP A 436 -20.30 8.50 0.92
C ASP A 436 -19.49 9.17 2.05
N LYS A 437 -19.76 8.87 3.32
CA LYS A 437 -18.92 9.35 4.44
C LYS A 437 -17.49 8.80 4.37
N VAL A 438 -17.28 7.64 3.74
CA VAL A 438 -15.94 6.99 3.63
C VAL A 438 -14.94 7.89 2.91
N TRP A 439 -15.39 8.76 2.00
CA TRP A 439 -14.55 9.74 1.33
C TRP A 439 -14.24 11.00 2.15
N GLY A 440 -14.91 11.22 3.28
CA GLY A 440 -14.62 12.30 4.22
C GLY A 440 -14.43 13.68 3.57
N GLY A 441 -13.18 14.16 3.57
CA GLY A 441 -12.75 15.44 2.99
C GLY A 441 -12.66 15.49 1.46
N TYR A 442 -13.00 14.41 0.75
CA TYR A 442 -12.88 14.29 -0.71
C TYR A 442 -14.26 14.25 -1.40
N PRO A 443 -15.00 15.37 -1.46
CA PRO A 443 -16.37 15.40 -1.96
C PRO A 443 -16.48 15.02 -3.44
N TYR A 444 -15.42 15.14 -4.21
CA TYR A 444 -15.35 14.72 -5.62
C TYR A 444 -15.19 13.20 -5.81
N CYS A 445 -15.02 12.41 -4.75
CA CYS A 445 -15.04 10.94 -4.83
C CYS A 445 -16.38 10.33 -4.41
N LYS A 446 -17.33 11.14 -3.92
CA LYS A 446 -18.67 10.69 -3.58
C LYS A 446 -19.41 10.18 -4.81
N GLY A 447 -20.06 9.02 -4.70
CA GLY A 447 -20.68 8.30 -5.80
C GLY A 447 -19.71 7.88 -6.93
N ARG A 448 -18.38 7.82 -6.68
CA ARG A 448 -17.35 7.53 -7.69
C ARG A 448 -16.35 6.47 -7.23
N VAL A 449 -15.75 5.79 -8.21
CA VAL A 449 -14.81 4.68 -7.99
C VAL A 449 -13.37 5.19 -8.03
N CYS A 450 -13.07 6.13 -7.14
CA CYS A 450 -11.76 6.76 -7.00
C CYS A 450 -10.64 5.76 -6.67
N HIS A 451 -9.39 6.23 -6.73
CA HIS A 451 -8.26 5.52 -6.17
C HIS A 451 -8.54 5.06 -4.72
N SER A 452 -8.16 3.82 -4.40
CA SER A 452 -8.39 3.17 -3.09
C SER A 452 -9.86 2.87 -2.72
N ALA A 453 -10.82 2.98 -3.64
CA ALA A 453 -12.23 2.62 -3.42
C ALA A 453 -12.47 1.13 -3.09
N ASP A 454 -11.53 0.27 -3.49
CA ASP A 454 -11.48 -1.17 -3.27
C ASP A 454 -11.04 -1.56 -1.85
N LEU A 455 -10.15 -0.78 -1.21
CA LEU A 455 -9.58 -1.09 0.12
C LEU A 455 -10.62 -1.46 1.21
N PRO A 456 -11.78 -0.78 1.36
CA PRO A 456 -12.77 -1.16 2.36
C PRO A 456 -13.34 -2.57 2.12
N PHE A 457 -13.48 -2.98 0.86
CA PHE A 457 -14.00 -4.30 0.46
C PHE A 457 -12.94 -5.40 0.59
N GLU A 458 -11.68 -5.08 0.28
CA GLU A 458 -10.54 -5.97 0.49
C GLU A 458 -10.32 -6.27 1.99
N PHE A 459 -10.21 -5.23 2.82
CA PHE A 459 -9.83 -5.40 4.25
C PHE A 459 -11.01 -5.66 5.19
N GLN A 460 -12.23 -5.26 4.81
CA GLN A 460 -13.44 -5.30 5.64
C GLN A 460 -13.29 -4.73 7.08
N PRO A 461 -12.66 -3.55 7.29
CA PRO A 461 -12.38 -3.04 8.64
C PRO A 461 -13.60 -2.42 9.34
N LEU A 462 -14.78 -2.45 8.71
CA LEU A 462 -16.01 -1.77 9.15
C LEU A 462 -16.39 -2.02 10.62
N PRO A 463 -16.16 -3.18 11.26
CA PRO A 463 -16.43 -3.35 12.69
C PRO A 463 -15.59 -2.46 13.63
N LEU A 464 -14.56 -1.77 13.12
CA LEU A 464 -13.80 -0.72 13.83
C LEU A 464 -14.36 0.68 13.61
N PHE A 465 -15.33 0.83 12.72
CA PHE A 465 -15.95 2.07 12.27
C PHE A 465 -17.49 1.96 12.46
N PRO A 466 -18.01 2.08 13.68
CA PRO A 466 -19.40 1.70 14.02
C PRO A 466 -20.49 2.51 13.30
N ASP A 467 -20.16 3.67 12.74
CA ASP A 467 -21.08 4.52 11.96
C ASP A 467 -21.20 4.11 10.47
N TYR A 468 -20.56 3.01 10.07
CA TYR A 468 -20.41 2.55 8.69
C TYR A 468 -20.84 1.08 8.54
N SER A 469 -21.59 0.78 7.49
CA SER A 469 -22.07 -0.57 7.19
C SER A 469 -22.21 -0.77 5.68
N PHE A 470 -21.81 -1.93 5.18
CA PHE A 470 -22.13 -2.36 3.81
C PHE A 470 -23.61 -2.71 3.66
N THR A 471 -24.17 -2.52 2.45
CA THR A 471 -25.39 -3.22 2.06
C THR A 471 -25.15 -4.74 1.99
N PRO A 472 -26.20 -5.58 1.96
CA PRO A 472 -26.04 -7.03 1.77
C PRO A 472 -25.25 -7.40 0.50
N GLU A 473 -25.45 -6.67 -0.59
CA GLU A 473 -24.77 -6.87 -1.87
C GLU A 473 -23.30 -6.41 -1.80
N GLU A 474 -23.01 -5.33 -1.08
CA GLU A 474 -21.65 -4.87 -0.81
C GLU A 474 -20.87 -5.86 0.07
N GLN A 475 -21.53 -6.48 1.06
CA GLN A 475 -20.91 -7.54 1.86
C GLN A 475 -20.62 -8.79 1.01
N VAL A 476 -21.50 -9.14 0.06
CA VAL A 476 -21.24 -10.20 -0.94
C VAL A 476 -20.05 -9.84 -1.84
N LEU A 477 -19.95 -8.59 -2.28
CA LEU A 477 -18.82 -8.10 -3.06
C LEU A 477 -17.50 -8.26 -2.29
N ALA A 478 -17.46 -7.75 -1.05
CA ALA A 478 -16.31 -7.85 -0.16
C ALA A 478 -15.92 -9.31 0.15
N ASP A 479 -16.91 -10.19 0.39
CA ASP A 479 -16.66 -11.61 0.64
C ASP A 479 -16.15 -12.34 -0.61
N SER A 480 -16.52 -11.89 -1.81
CA SER A 480 -15.96 -12.42 -3.05
C SER A 480 -14.50 -12.05 -3.23
N MET A 481 -14.09 -10.81 -2.92
CA MET A 481 -12.68 -10.39 -3.00
C MET A 481 -11.83 -11.21 -2.02
N ALA A 482 -12.27 -11.32 -0.77
CA ALA A 482 -11.57 -12.12 0.24
C ALA A 482 -11.50 -13.63 -0.11
N TYR A 483 -12.54 -14.17 -0.77
CA TYR A 483 -12.53 -15.54 -1.28
C TYR A 483 -11.44 -15.75 -2.35
N TYR A 484 -11.37 -14.90 -3.38
CA TYR A 484 -10.35 -15.04 -4.43
C TYR A 484 -8.94 -14.78 -3.89
N TYR A 485 -8.74 -13.78 -3.03
CA TYR A 485 -7.43 -13.47 -2.43
C TYR A 485 -6.97 -14.57 -1.48
N GLY A 486 -7.88 -15.16 -0.68
CA GLY A 486 -7.59 -16.33 0.16
C GLY A 486 -7.21 -17.55 -0.67
N ASN A 487 -8.02 -17.93 -1.65
CA ASN A 487 -7.71 -19.02 -2.58
C ASN A 487 -6.35 -18.84 -3.26
N PHE A 488 -6.04 -17.62 -3.70
CA PHE A 488 -4.77 -17.30 -4.31
C PHE A 488 -3.61 -17.41 -3.32
N ALA A 489 -3.73 -16.84 -2.11
CA ALA A 489 -2.71 -16.97 -1.06
C ALA A 489 -2.43 -18.44 -0.70
N HIS A 490 -3.45 -19.28 -0.66
CA HIS A 490 -3.34 -20.73 -0.43
C HIS A 490 -2.74 -21.48 -1.64
N THR A 491 -3.18 -21.22 -2.87
CA THR A 491 -2.92 -22.15 -4.01
C THR A 491 -2.13 -21.57 -5.17
N GLY A 492 -2.04 -20.23 -5.29
CA GLY A 492 -1.51 -19.54 -6.46
C GLY A 492 -2.53 -19.37 -7.60
N ASN A 493 -3.79 -19.75 -7.40
CA ASN A 493 -4.89 -19.59 -8.35
C ASN A 493 -6.15 -19.10 -7.61
N PRO A 494 -6.78 -17.96 -7.98
CA PRO A 494 -7.96 -17.46 -7.28
C PRO A 494 -9.16 -18.43 -7.37
N ASN A 495 -9.19 -19.33 -8.35
CA ASN A 495 -10.30 -20.26 -8.58
C ASN A 495 -10.18 -21.58 -7.81
N THR A 496 -9.00 -21.95 -7.33
CA THR A 496 -8.78 -23.21 -6.62
C THR A 496 -9.07 -22.99 -5.14
N PRO A 497 -10.11 -23.62 -4.56
CA PRO A 497 -10.50 -23.36 -3.18
C PRO A 497 -9.37 -23.65 -2.18
N GLY A 498 -9.12 -22.71 -1.26
CA GLY A 498 -8.27 -22.93 -0.10
C GLY A 498 -8.95 -23.75 1.00
N THR A 499 -8.40 -23.73 2.21
CA THR A 499 -8.94 -24.52 3.34
C THR A 499 -10.26 -24.02 3.93
N ARG A 500 -10.76 -22.86 3.50
CA ARG A 500 -11.96 -22.24 4.10
C ARG A 500 -13.21 -22.35 3.23
N HIS A 501 -14.31 -22.79 3.84
CA HIS A 501 -15.64 -22.65 3.26
C HIS A 501 -16.09 -21.18 3.19
N THR A 502 -16.71 -20.80 2.07
CA THR A 502 -17.30 -19.49 1.85
C THR A 502 -18.81 -19.51 2.10
N SER A 503 -19.38 -18.36 2.48
CA SER A 503 -20.82 -18.09 2.54
C SER A 503 -21.44 -17.79 1.16
N LEU A 504 -20.61 -17.60 0.13
CA LEU A 504 -21.04 -17.33 -1.23
C LEU A 504 -21.72 -18.56 -1.86
N SER A 505 -22.87 -18.34 -2.49
CA SER A 505 -23.53 -19.35 -3.32
C SER A 505 -22.74 -19.63 -4.61
N ALA A 506 -22.99 -20.78 -5.24
CA ALA A 506 -22.34 -21.16 -6.50
C ALA A 506 -22.53 -20.13 -7.63
N ASN A 507 -23.62 -19.35 -7.61
CA ASN A 507 -23.89 -18.29 -8.61
C ASN A 507 -23.15 -16.96 -8.32
N GLN A 508 -22.56 -16.81 -7.14
CA GLN A 508 -21.74 -15.65 -6.75
C GLN A 508 -20.24 -15.91 -6.94
N VAL A 509 -19.83 -17.18 -7.02
CA VAL A 509 -18.47 -17.58 -7.36
C VAL A 509 -18.37 -17.75 -8.88
N LEU A 510 -17.57 -16.90 -9.52
CA LEU A 510 -17.29 -16.96 -10.95
C LEU A 510 -15.92 -17.58 -11.17
N ASN A 511 -15.76 -18.34 -12.25
CA ASN A 511 -14.43 -18.69 -12.72
C ASN A 511 -13.76 -17.44 -13.31
N TRP A 512 -12.72 -16.93 -12.64
CA TRP A 512 -11.83 -15.86 -13.07
C TRP A 512 -10.77 -16.41 -14.03
N PRO A 513 -10.90 -16.22 -15.35
CA PRO A 513 -9.93 -16.77 -16.30
C PRO A 513 -8.60 -16.02 -16.19
N SER A 514 -7.49 -16.72 -16.48
CA SER A 514 -6.19 -16.03 -16.58
C SER A 514 -6.20 -15.04 -17.74
N PHE A 515 -5.44 -13.96 -17.62
CA PHE A 515 -5.48 -12.82 -18.52
C PHE A 515 -5.29 -13.20 -20.00
N GLY A 516 -4.39 -14.15 -20.29
CA GLY A 516 -4.11 -14.64 -21.65
C GLY A 516 -4.95 -15.82 -22.14
N SER A 517 -6.04 -16.18 -21.45
CA SER A 517 -6.90 -17.31 -21.83
C SER A 517 -7.76 -17.03 -23.08
N THR A 518 -7.92 -15.76 -23.47
CA THR A 518 -8.66 -15.32 -24.66
C THR A 518 -7.86 -14.27 -25.43
N LYS A 519 -8.19 -14.04 -26.71
CA LYS A 519 -7.48 -13.04 -27.55
C LYS A 519 -7.68 -11.61 -27.09
N ASP A 520 -8.90 -11.27 -26.66
CA ASP A 520 -9.29 -9.91 -26.26
C ASP A 520 -9.04 -9.63 -24.77
N TYR A 521 -8.35 -10.56 -24.10
CA TYR A 521 -7.99 -10.58 -22.68
C TYR A 521 -9.18 -10.52 -21.70
N THR A 522 -9.12 -11.34 -20.66
CA THR A 522 -10.25 -11.46 -19.72
C THR A 522 -9.99 -10.75 -18.40
N ASN A 523 -11.03 -10.07 -17.90
CA ASN A 523 -11.02 -9.26 -16.69
C ASN A 523 -12.14 -9.73 -15.75
N MET A 524 -11.85 -9.87 -14.46
CA MET A 524 -12.90 -9.87 -13.43
C MET A 524 -13.36 -8.44 -13.21
N VAL A 525 -14.67 -8.19 -13.21
CA VAL A 525 -15.25 -6.90 -12.83
C VAL A 525 -15.95 -7.06 -11.49
N TYR A 526 -15.41 -6.42 -10.46
CA TYR A 526 -15.99 -6.34 -9.13
C TYR A 526 -17.04 -5.24 -9.12
N ASN A 527 -18.32 -5.62 -8.98
CA ASN A 527 -19.44 -4.68 -8.94
C ASN A 527 -20.67 -5.22 -8.18
N VAL A 528 -21.54 -4.33 -7.73
CA VAL A 528 -22.89 -4.61 -7.21
C VAL A 528 -23.91 -4.58 -8.36
N PRO A 529 -24.94 -5.45 -8.39
CA PRO A 529 -25.27 -6.50 -7.41
C PRO A 529 -24.52 -7.82 -7.61
N LYS A 530 -23.67 -7.93 -8.64
CA LYS A 530 -22.85 -9.12 -8.89
C LYS A 530 -21.60 -8.79 -9.68
N ASN A 531 -20.55 -9.56 -9.41
CA ASN A 531 -19.37 -9.61 -10.25
C ASN A 531 -19.72 -10.06 -11.68
N SER A 532 -18.85 -9.74 -12.62
CA SER A 532 -18.94 -10.26 -13.99
C SER A 532 -17.56 -10.52 -14.57
N VAL A 533 -17.51 -11.28 -15.67
CA VAL A 533 -16.28 -11.54 -16.41
C VAL A 533 -16.43 -10.90 -17.79
N VAL A 534 -15.53 -9.99 -18.15
CA VAL A 534 -15.60 -9.22 -19.41
C VAL A 534 -14.31 -9.38 -20.22
N GLN A 535 -14.47 -9.38 -21.55
CA GLN A 535 -13.38 -9.38 -22.51
C GLN A 535 -13.27 -8.00 -23.15
N GLY A 536 -12.07 -7.61 -23.61
CA GLY A 536 -11.88 -6.35 -24.34
C GLY A 536 -12.12 -5.08 -23.53
N TYR A 537 -11.97 -5.12 -22.20
CA TYR A 537 -12.14 -3.93 -21.35
C TYR A 537 -11.18 -2.82 -21.80
N LEU A 538 -11.77 -1.68 -22.21
CA LEU A 538 -11.06 -0.53 -22.78
C LEU A 538 -10.10 -0.87 -23.93
N GLN A 539 -10.37 -1.91 -24.72
CA GLN A 539 -9.47 -2.43 -25.77
C GLN A 539 -8.97 -1.32 -26.72
N ASP A 540 -9.85 -0.60 -27.40
CA ASP A 540 -9.52 0.55 -28.27
C ASP A 540 -8.67 1.63 -27.59
N LYS A 541 -8.90 1.89 -26.30
CA LYS A 541 -8.23 2.97 -25.56
C LYS A 541 -6.83 2.56 -25.14
N CYS A 542 -6.68 1.34 -24.66
CA CYS A 542 -5.39 0.81 -24.25
C CYS A 542 -4.54 0.31 -25.42
N ASP A 543 -5.15 -0.14 -26.54
CA ASP A 543 -4.41 -0.47 -27.76
C ASP A 543 -3.79 0.81 -28.36
N PHE A 544 -4.52 1.93 -28.35
CA PHE A 544 -3.95 3.24 -28.66
C PHE A 544 -2.74 3.60 -27.79
N TRP A 545 -2.80 3.44 -26.47
CA TRP A 545 -1.65 3.73 -25.61
C TRP A 545 -0.47 2.77 -25.82
N ASP A 546 -0.74 1.49 -26.12
CA ASP A 546 0.28 0.51 -26.50
C ASP A 546 0.97 0.89 -27.82
N GLU A 547 0.23 1.43 -28.79
CA GLU A 547 0.74 1.88 -30.09
C GLU A 547 1.54 3.19 -30.01
N GLU A 548 1.07 4.15 -29.21
CA GLU A 548 1.80 5.40 -28.94
C GLU A 548 3.15 5.15 -28.24
N ASN A 549 3.24 4.08 -27.44
CA ASN A 549 4.47 3.66 -26.74
C ASN A 549 5.11 4.82 -25.92
N VAL A 550 4.25 5.60 -25.26
CA VAL A 550 4.61 6.76 -24.41
C VAL A 550 4.74 6.41 -22.92
N TYR A 551 4.81 5.11 -22.59
CA TYR A 551 5.07 4.65 -21.23
C TYR A 551 6.55 4.86 -20.83
N PRO A 552 6.84 5.06 -19.52
CA PRO A 552 8.21 5.18 -18.98
C PRO A 552 9.15 3.99 -19.26
#